data_AF-A0A928S1H7-F1
#
_entry.id   AF-A0A928S1H7-F1
#
_cell.length_a   1.000
_cell.length_b   1.000
_cell.length_c   1.000
_cell.angle_alpha   90.00
_cell.angle_beta   90.00
_cell.angle_gamma   90.00
#
_symmetry.space_group_name_H-M   'P 1'
#
loop_
_entity.id
_entity.type
_entity.pdbx_description
1 polymer ?
#
loop_
_entity_poly.entity_id
_entity_poly.type
_entity_poly.pdbx_seq_one_letter_code
_entity_poly.pdbx_strand_id
1 'polypeptide(L)'
;MSALILWRAEFRERGELYQTISILSARFDEPFHDSRLSPQMLGIPVGASVASGGTVLVWDGAKGIPIQEAHARQAAGELDFTTIQKLLADHKGGRSQGRTPSSDAGLGAWDIAVSADDPVLWSEFVRRFVRAFRLTQEQAEKAWDIHRTCRANAVAHLRERRSELEAVASKLAAISSSKGADADPRRAEPLEEQRRLRVPVARLFEERLRPQLVALLTPRQKEEAIQEESAKPGSTGIHRILGTADHDRAIRQAESGERPR
;
A
#
# COMPACT_ATOMS: atom_id res chain seq x y z
N MET A 1 -15.14 -5.73 -16.67
CA MET A 1 -15.39 -6.55 -15.45
C MET A 1 -14.28 -6.32 -14.39
N SER A 2 -14.60 -6.11 -13.11
CA SER A 2 -13.62 -5.90 -12.02
C SER A 2 -13.59 -7.08 -11.07
N ALA A 3 -12.50 -7.83 -10.91
CA ALA A 3 -12.43 -8.90 -9.91
C ALA A 3 -11.65 -8.48 -8.66
N LEU A 4 -12.19 -8.83 -7.48
CA LEU A 4 -11.42 -8.84 -6.24
C LEU A 4 -10.64 -10.16 -6.23
N ILE A 5 -9.48 -10.11 -6.87
CA ILE A 5 -8.58 -11.24 -6.95
C ILE A 5 -7.60 -11.10 -5.80
N LEU A 6 -7.61 -12.02 -4.84
CA LEU A 6 -6.49 -12.18 -3.93
C LEU A 6 -5.50 -13.15 -4.58
N TRP A 7 -4.64 -12.63 -5.45
CA TRP A 7 -3.68 -13.42 -6.23
C TRP A 7 -2.25 -13.14 -5.81
N ARG A 8 -1.43 -14.19 -5.79
CA ARG A 8 -0.03 -14.12 -5.43
C ARG A 8 0.82 -14.37 -6.66
N ALA A 9 1.45 -13.33 -7.19
CA ALA A 9 2.46 -13.43 -8.22
C ALA A 9 3.83 -13.73 -7.59
N GLU A 10 4.50 -14.78 -8.03
CA GLU A 10 5.89 -15.05 -7.67
C GLU A 10 6.80 -14.67 -8.83
N PHE A 11 7.72 -13.74 -8.59
CA PHE A 11 8.75 -13.38 -9.56
C PHE A 11 10.08 -14.00 -9.12
N ARG A 12 10.65 -14.80 -10.02
CA ARG A 12 11.91 -15.51 -9.81
C ARG A 12 12.95 -15.06 -10.82
N GLU A 13 14.17 -14.83 -10.38
CA GLU A 13 15.32 -14.54 -11.23
C GLU A 13 16.41 -15.58 -10.93
N ARG A 14 16.92 -16.26 -11.96
CA ARG A 14 17.89 -17.37 -11.82
C ARG A 14 17.45 -18.48 -10.84
N GLY A 15 16.14 -18.70 -10.72
CA GLY A 15 15.56 -19.70 -9.82
C GLY A 15 15.26 -19.19 -8.40
N GLU A 16 15.78 -18.03 -8.02
CA GLU A 16 15.57 -17.43 -6.70
C GLU A 16 14.32 -16.54 -6.69
N LEU A 17 13.45 -16.73 -5.68
CA LEU A 17 12.29 -15.89 -5.46
C LEU A 17 12.72 -14.54 -4.89
N TYR A 18 12.63 -13.47 -5.67
CA TYR A 18 13.02 -12.13 -5.22
C TYR A 18 11.82 -11.23 -4.90
N GLN A 19 10.64 -11.54 -5.45
CA GLN A 19 9.45 -10.74 -5.19
C GLN A 19 8.18 -11.60 -5.18
N THR A 20 7.32 -11.30 -4.21
CA THR A 20 5.94 -11.75 -4.20
C THR A 20 5.04 -10.53 -4.29
N ILE A 21 4.16 -10.47 -5.29
CA ILE A 21 3.12 -9.43 -5.37
C ILE A 21 1.79 -10.06 -4.98
N SER A 22 1.16 -9.52 -3.94
CA SER A 22 -0.24 -9.82 -3.64
C SER A 22 -1.11 -8.82 -4.39
N ILE A 23 -1.72 -9.26 -5.48
CA ILE A 23 -2.79 -8.52 -6.14
C ILE A 23 -4.04 -8.73 -5.28
N LEU A 24 -4.71 -7.64 -4.93
CA LEU A 24 -5.93 -7.63 -4.11
C LEU A 24 -7.17 -7.40 -4.99
N SER A 25 -6.99 -6.76 -6.14
CA SER A 25 -7.99 -6.60 -7.18
C SER A 25 -7.33 -6.41 -8.54
N ALA A 26 -7.98 -6.88 -9.59
CA ALA A 26 -7.61 -6.56 -10.97
C ALA A 26 -8.87 -6.28 -11.79
N ARG A 27 -8.76 -5.40 -12.77
CA ARG A 27 -9.83 -5.10 -13.72
C ARG A 27 -9.43 -5.63 -15.09
N PHE A 28 -10.34 -6.31 -15.76
CA PHE A 28 -10.19 -6.83 -17.12
C PHE A 28 -11.49 -6.56 -17.89
N ASP A 29 -11.55 -6.84 -19.20
CA ASP A 29 -12.77 -6.60 -19.99
C ASP A 29 -13.22 -5.11 -19.93
N GLU A 30 -12.28 -4.22 -20.23
CA GLU A 30 -12.51 -2.80 -20.50
C GLU A 30 -12.40 -2.61 -22.02
N PRO A 31 -12.92 -1.52 -22.62
CA PRO A 31 -12.90 -1.34 -24.07
C PRO A 31 -11.51 -1.46 -24.73
N PHE A 32 -10.44 -1.24 -23.97
CA PHE A 32 -9.05 -1.31 -24.41
C PHE A 32 -8.34 -2.62 -24.01
N HIS A 33 -9.01 -3.52 -23.30
CA HIS A 33 -8.46 -4.83 -22.94
C HIS A 33 -8.66 -5.82 -24.10
N ASP A 34 -7.70 -6.73 -24.25
CA ASP A 34 -7.82 -7.85 -25.20
C ASP A 34 -9.03 -8.71 -24.82
N SER A 35 -9.94 -8.93 -25.76
CA SER A 35 -11.18 -9.69 -25.56
C SER A 35 -10.93 -11.15 -25.22
N ARG A 36 -9.71 -11.65 -25.40
CA ARG A 36 -9.29 -12.99 -24.98
C ARG A 36 -9.05 -13.07 -23.47
N LEU A 37 -8.83 -11.95 -22.77
CA LEU A 37 -8.55 -11.97 -21.33
C LEU A 37 -9.77 -12.42 -20.55
N SER A 38 -9.74 -13.69 -20.10
CA SER A 38 -10.74 -14.26 -19.21
C SER A 38 -10.20 -14.43 -17.79
N PRO A 39 -11.08 -14.51 -16.77
CA PRO A 39 -10.70 -14.90 -15.41
C PRO A 39 -9.84 -16.16 -15.36
N GLN A 40 -10.15 -17.15 -16.20
CA GLN A 40 -9.43 -18.40 -16.26
C GLN A 40 -8.00 -18.22 -16.81
N MET A 41 -7.82 -17.39 -17.84
CA MET A 41 -6.49 -17.05 -18.36
C MET A 41 -5.66 -16.26 -17.35
N LEU A 42 -6.31 -15.48 -16.49
CA LEU A 42 -5.66 -14.77 -15.39
C LEU A 42 -5.38 -15.69 -14.18
N GLY A 43 -5.73 -16.97 -14.25
CA GLY A 43 -5.55 -17.93 -13.16
C GLY A 43 -6.39 -17.60 -11.93
N ILE A 44 -7.54 -16.95 -12.10
CA ILE A 44 -8.46 -16.63 -11.00
C ILE A 44 -9.02 -17.94 -10.43
N PRO A 45 -8.76 -18.27 -9.15
CA PRO A 45 -9.22 -19.51 -8.57
C PRO A 45 -10.75 -19.51 -8.37
N VAL A 46 -11.33 -20.70 -8.36
CA VAL A 46 -12.74 -20.92 -8.00
C VAL A 46 -13.00 -20.38 -6.59
N GLY A 47 -14.14 -19.71 -6.41
CA GLY A 47 -14.53 -19.05 -5.16
C GLY A 47 -14.06 -17.60 -5.03
N ALA A 48 -13.29 -17.07 -5.99
CA ALA A 48 -12.89 -15.66 -5.98
C ALA A 48 -14.07 -14.73 -6.31
N SER A 49 -14.09 -13.53 -5.74
CA SER A 49 -15.13 -12.55 -6.05
C SER A 49 -14.83 -11.81 -7.35
N VAL A 50 -15.77 -11.81 -8.28
CA VAL A 50 -15.71 -11.08 -9.56
C VAL A 50 -16.87 -10.09 -9.63
N ALA A 51 -16.65 -8.87 -10.10
CA ALA A 51 -17.67 -7.84 -10.23
C ALA A 51 -17.91 -7.51 -11.70
N SER A 52 -19.16 -7.52 -12.14
CA SER A 52 -19.55 -7.14 -13.50
C SER A 52 -20.72 -6.19 -13.44
N GLY A 53 -20.64 -5.04 -14.13
CA GLY A 53 -21.71 -4.03 -14.11
C GLY A 53 -22.09 -3.53 -12.70
N GLY A 54 -21.15 -3.54 -11.75
CA GLY A 54 -21.40 -3.14 -10.35
C GLY A 54 -21.96 -4.26 -9.46
N THR A 55 -22.28 -5.44 -10.00
CA THR A 55 -22.73 -6.59 -9.22
C THR A 55 -21.55 -7.48 -8.86
N VAL A 56 -21.40 -7.81 -7.57
CA VAL A 56 -20.40 -8.78 -7.08
C VAL A 56 -20.97 -10.19 -7.19
N LEU A 57 -20.21 -11.06 -7.85
CA LEU A 57 -20.47 -12.47 -8.14
C LEU A 57 -19.28 -13.30 -7.63
N VAL A 58 -19.46 -14.63 -7.57
CA VAL A 58 -18.42 -15.59 -7.24
C VAL A 58 -18.01 -16.34 -8.50
N TRP A 59 -16.72 -16.49 -8.75
CA TRP A 59 -16.20 -17.24 -9.89
C TRP A 59 -16.32 -18.74 -9.65
N ASP A 60 -17.06 -19.44 -10.52
CA ASP A 60 -17.23 -20.90 -10.43
C ASP A 60 -16.21 -21.70 -11.26
N GLY A 61 -15.32 -21.01 -11.98
CA GLY A 61 -14.37 -21.62 -12.93
C GLY A 61 -14.71 -21.36 -14.39
N ALA A 62 -15.96 -21.00 -14.70
CA ALA A 62 -16.43 -20.72 -16.06
C ALA A 62 -17.16 -19.38 -16.18
N LYS A 63 -17.91 -18.96 -15.14
CA LYS A 63 -18.68 -17.72 -15.09
C LYS A 63 -18.77 -17.17 -13.67
N GLY A 64 -19.24 -15.91 -13.57
CA GLY A 64 -19.67 -15.35 -12.30
C GLY A 64 -21.07 -15.85 -11.95
N ILE A 65 -21.24 -16.43 -10.76
CA ILE A 65 -22.53 -16.86 -10.21
C ILE A 65 -22.90 -16.04 -8.96
N PRO A 66 -24.18 -15.89 -8.63
CA PRO A 66 -24.60 -15.23 -7.39
C PRO A 66 -24.04 -15.92 -6.15
N ILE A 67 -23.79 -15.14 -5.09
CA ILE A 67 -23.20 -15.66 -3.85
C ILE A 67 -24.05 -16.76 -3.19
N GLN A 68 -25.39 -16.67 -3.29
CA GLN A 68 -26.28 -17.70 -2.74
C GLN A 68 -26.12 -19.04 -3.47
N GLU A 69 -26.01 -19.01 -4.80
CA GLU A 69 -25.77 -20.20 -5.62
C GLU A 69 -24.40 -20.81 -5.31
N ALA A 70 -23.38 -19.97 -5.19
CA ALA A 70 -22.03 -20.39 -4.84
C ALA A 70 -21.97 -21.14 -3.51
N HIS A 71 -22.65 -20.64 -2.47
CA HIS A 71 -22.74 -21.32 -1.18
C HIS A 71 -23.50 -22.64 -1.25
N ALA A 72 -24.60 -22.71 -2.01
CA ALA A 72 -25.35 -23.94 -2.20
C ALA A 72 -24.49 -25.02 -2.88
N ARG A 73 -23.76 -24.66 -3.93
CA ARG A 73 -22.85 -25.56 -4.65
C ARG A 73 -21.63 -25.95 -3.83
N GLN A 74 -21.10 -25.06 -3.01
CA GLN A 74 -20.05 -25.38 -2.04
C GLN A 74 -20.55 -26.40 -1.00
N ALA A 75 -21.75 -26.21 -0.45
CA ALA A 75 -22.35 -27.13 0.51
C ALA A 75 -22.65 -28.51 -0.11
N ALA A 76 -22.99 -28.54 -1.41
CA ALA A 76 -23.13 -29.77 -2.19
C ALA A 76 -21.79 -30.43 -2.57
N GLY A 77 -20.64 -29.79 -2.29
CA GLY A 77 -19.31 -30.29 -2.65
C GLY A 77 -18.95 -30.12 -4.14
N GLU A 78 -19.72 -29.35 -4.90
CA GLU A 78 -19.47 -29.10 -6.32
C GLU A 78 -18.41 -28.00 -6.56
N LEU A 79 -18.23 -27.11 -5.59
CA LEU A 79 -17.22 -26.04 -5.64
C LEU A 79 -16.27 -26.15 -4.45
N ASP A 80 -14.97 -26.08 -4.73
CA ASP A 80 -13.93 -26.04 -3.71
C ASP A 80 -13.40 -24.62 -3.51
N PHE A 81 -13.64 -24.05 -2.32
CA PHE A 81 -13.13 -22.72 -1.95
C PHE A 81 -11.85 -22.80 -1.11
N THR A 82 -11.28 -23.99 -0.89
CA THR A 82 -10.11 -24.19 -0.03
C THR A 82 -8.93 -23.31 -0.44
N THR A 83 -8.69 -23.16 -1.75
CA THR A 83 -7.61 -22.30 -2.27
C THR A 83 -7.81 -20.83 -1.87
N ILE A 84 -9.00 -20.28 -2.07
CA ILE A 84 -9.32 -18.89 -1.69
C ILE A 84 -9.33 -18.73 -0.17
N GLN A 85 -9.88 -19.69 0.57
CA GLN A 85 -9.88 -19.65 2.03
C GLN A 85 -8.46 -19.66 2.59
N LYS A 86 -7.56 -20.47 2.03
CA LYS A 86 -6.13 -20.49 2.40
C LYS A 86 -5.47 -19.15 2.08
N LEU A 87 -5.70 -18.59 0.90
CA LEU A 87 -5.17 -17.28 0.52
C LEU A 87 -5.67 -16.16 1.46
N LEU A 88 -6.96 -16.17 1.82
CA LEU A 88 -7.53 -15.23 2.77
C LEU A 88 -7.01 -15.45 4.20
N ALA A 89 -6.80 -16.70 4.62
CA ALA A 89 -6.23 -17.04 5.91
C ALA A 89 -4.74 -16.62 5.99
N ASP A 90 -3.96 -16.83 4.94
CA ASP A 90 -2.57 -16.37 4.84
C ASP A 90 -2.48 -14.84 4.87
N HIS A 91 -3.45 -14.15 4.28
CA HIS A 91 -3.57 -12.69 4.34
C HIS A 91 -3.92 -12.21 5.76
N LYS A 92 -4.91 -12.83 6.41
CA LYS A 92 -5.34 -12.50 7.79
C LYS A 92 -4.30 -12.90 8.85
N GLY A 93 -3.54 -13.97 8.62
CA GLY A 93 -2.59 -14.59 9.54
C GLY A 93 -1.22 -13.92 9.64
N GLY A 94 -0.96 -12.86 8.87
CA GLY A 94 0.15 -11.96 9.13
C GLY A 94 1.46 -12.22 8.38
N ARG A 95 1.47 -12.11 7.04
CA ARG A 95 2.71 -11.84 6.27
C ARG A 95 2.60 -10.83 5.13
N SER A 96 1.42 -10.34 4.79
CA SER A 96 1.25 -9.24 3.85
C SER A 96 0.99 -7.94 4.61
N GLN A 97 2.02 -7.10 4.78
CA GLN A 97 1.89 -5.68 5.14
C GLN A 97 1.25 -4.85 4.01
N GLY A 98 0.22 -5.39 3.35
CA GLY A 98 -0.54 -4.68 2.34
C GLY A 98 -1.77 -4.08 2.98
N ARG A 99 -1.68 -2.86 3.52
CA ARG A 99 -2.87 -2.02 3.76
C ARG A 99 -3.58 -1.86 2.41
N THR A 100 -4.79 -2.37 2.29
CA THR A 100 -5.70 -2.04 1.18
C THR A 100 -5.94 -0.53 1.17
N PRO A 101 -5.55 0.22 0.13
CA PRO A 101 -6.11 1.54 -0.07
C PRO A 101 -7.58 1.35 -0.45
N SER A 102 -8.49 1.84 0.38
CA SER A 102 -9.92 1.91 0.07
C SER A 102 -10.10 2.55 -1.31
N SER A 103 -10.72 1.83 -2.25
CA SER A 103 -10.96 2.29 -3.62
C SER A 103 -12.10 3.31 -3.73
N ASP A 104 -12.84 3.55 -2.64
CA ASP A 104 -14.01 4.44 -2.60
C ASP A 104 -13.76 5.77 -1.88
N ALA A 105 -12.55 5.99 -1.35
CA ALA A 105 -12.16 7.34 -0.94
C ALA A 105 -11.84 8.13 -2.20
N GLY A 106 -12.75 9.02 -2.60
CA GLY A 106 -12.54 9.97 -3.68
C GLY A 106 -11.19 10.70 -3.54
N LEU A 107 -10.75 11.32 -4.63
CA LEU A 107 -9.48 12.07 -4.77
C LEU A 107 -9.18 13.12 -3.66
N GLY A 108 -10.08 13.33 -2.69
CA GLY A 108 -9.93 14.20 -1.53
C GLY A 108 -9.19 13.61 -0.32
N ALA A 109 -8.90 12.31 -0.26
CA ALA A 109 -8.12 11.73 0.84
C ALA A 109 -6.74 11.26 0.35
N TRP A 110 -5.80 12.20 0.23
CA TRP A 110 -4.37 11.85 0.23
C TRP A 110 -3.90 11.31 1.59
N ASP A 111 -4.79 11.27 2.58
CA ASP A 111 -4.67 10.64 3.89
C ASP A 111 -4.64 9.09 3.84
N ILE A 112 -3.99 8.52 2.82
CA ILE A 112 -3.26 7.30 3.14
C ILE A 112 -2.19 7.80 4.09
N ALA A 113 -2.21 7.33 5.33
CA ALA A 113 -1.04 7.29 6.18
C ALA A 113 0.05 6.45 5.45
N VAL A 114 0.63 7.02 4.40
CA VAL A 114 1.82 6.52 3.72
C VAL A 114 2.84 6.61 4.81
N SER A 115 3.22 5.46 5.33
CA SER A 115 4.28 5.37 6.31
C SER A 115 5.51 5.98 5.64
N ALA A 116 5.90 7.20 6.05
CA ALA A 116 7.11 7.85 5.55
C ALA A 116 8.33 6.93 5.79
N ASP A 117 8.25 6.06 6.80
CA ASP A 117 9.21 5.02 7.14
C ASP A 117 9.08 3.70 6.34
N ASP A 118 8.16 3.59 5.38
CA ASP A 118 7.99 2.40 4.55
C ASP A 118 8.24 2.69 3.05
N PRO A 119 9.45 2.38 2.54
CA PRO A 119 9.81 2.61 1.14
C PRO A 119 8.98 1.83 0.13
N VAL A 120 8.24 0.79 0.55
CA VAL A 120 7.34 0.05 -0.35
C VAL A 120 6.15 0.92 -0.74
N LEU A 121 5.63 1.70 0.20
CA LEU A 121 4.45 2.56 0.00
C LEU A 121 4.75 3.84 -0.77
N TRP A 122 6.03 4.23 -0.90
CA TRP A 122 6.43 5.45 -1.64
C TRP A 122 6.08 5.39 -3.12
N SER A 123 6.02 4.19 -3.71
CA SER A 123 5.63 4.01 -5.12
C SER A 123 4.18 4.43 -5.39
N GLU A 124 3.27 4.16 -4.45
CA GLU A 124 1.87 4.61 -4.54
C GLU A 124 1.75 6.13 -4.37
N PHE A 125 2.57 6.72 -3.51
CA PHE A 125 2.67 8.18 -3.39
C PHE A 125 3.09 8.81 -4.72
N VAL A 126 4.16 8.31 -5.35
CA VAL A 126 4.67 8.85 -6.62
C VAL A 126 3.64 8.66 -7.75
N ARG A 127 2.98 7.50 -7.82
CA ARG A 127 1.92 7.25 -8.81
C ARG A 127 0.77 8.26 -8.67
N ARG A 128 0.34 8.53 -7.43
CA ARG A 128 -0.71 9.52 -7.15
C ARG A 128 -0.25 10.93 -7.51
N PHE A 129 0.99 11.28 -7.16
CA PHE A 129 1.61 12.56 -7.51
C PHE A 129 1.60 12.80 -9.03
N VAL A 130 2.06 11.82 -9.81
CA VAL A 130 2.05 11.87 -11.28
C VAL A 130 0.65 12.13 -11.82
N ARG A 131 -0.35 11.41 -11.32
CA ARG A 131 -1.75 11.53 -11.77
C ARG A 131 -2.37 12.86 -11.39
N ALA A 132 -2.15 13.31 -10.16
CA ALA A 132 -2.80 14.50 -9.62
C ALA A 132 -2.35 15.78 -10.32
N PHE A 133 -1.04 15.93 -10.52
CA PHE A 133 -0.47 17.09 -11.19
C PHE A 133 -0.43 16.96 -12.70
N ARG A 134 -1.03 15.88 -13.25
CA ARG A 134 -1.08 15.57 -14.69
C ARG A 134 0.30 15.76 -15.33
N LEU A 135 1.31 15.14 -14.72
CA LEU A 135 2.70 15.30 -15.17
C LEU A 135 2.83 14.83 -16.62
N THR A 136 3.66 15.53 -17.39
CA THR A 136 4.08 15.06 -18.72
C THR A 136 4.83 13.74 -18.59
N GLN A 137 4.98 13.01 -19.69
CA GLN A 137 5.74 11.76 -19.68
C GLN A 137 7.17 11.96 -19.15
N GLU A 138 7.85 13.02 -19.60
CA GLU A 138 9.21 13.35 -19.13
C GLU A 138 9.25 13.65 -17.62
N GLN A 139 8.30 14.44 -17.11
CA GLN A 139 8.18 14.71 -15.67
C GLN A 139 7.88 13.43 -14.88
N ALA A 140 7.05 12.54 -15.41
CA ALA A 140 6.71 11.27 -14.78
C ALA A 140 7.92 10.32 -14.72
N GLU A 141 8.70 10.22 -15.79
CA GLU A 141 9.95 9.44 -15.82
C GLU A 141 10.94 9.94 -14.76
N LYS A 142 11.16 11.26 -14.71
CA LYS A 142 11.99 11.92 -13.67
C LYS A 142 11.46 11.65 -12.26
N ALA A 143 10.15 11.70 -12.05
CA ALA A 143 9.54 11.40 -10.75
C ALA A 143 9.84 9.96 -10.30
N TRP A 144 9.78 8.99 -11.23
CA TRP A 144 10.12 7.60 -10.96
C TRP A 144 11.62 7.38 -10.71
N ASP A 145 12.51 8.16 -11.34
CA ASP A 145 13.94 8.14 -11.05
C ASP A 145 14.28 8.65 -9.65
N ILE A 146 13.66 9.76 -9.24
CA ILE A 146 13.79 10.30 -7.87
C ILE A 146 13.33 9.25 -6.86
N HIS A 147 12.18 8.61 -7.12
CA HIS A 147 11.66 7.53 -6.29
C HIS A 147 12.63 6.35 -6.18
N ARG A 148 13.15 5.84 -7.31
CA ARG A 148 14.10 4.71 -7.33
C ARG A 148 15.33 5.03 -6.48
N THR A 149 15.87 6.24 -6.63
CA THR A 149 17.06 6.70 -5.89
C THR A 149 16.79 6.79 -4.38
N CYS A 150 15.69 7.44 -3.98
CA CYS A 150 15.34 7.57 -2.57
C CYS A 150 15.06 6.20 -1.94
N ARG A 151 14.33 5.32 -2.65
CA ARG A 151 14.04 3.96 -2.21
C ARG A 151 15.30 3.13 -2.04
N ALA A 152 16.26 3.22 -2.96
CA ALA A 152 17.54 2.51 -2.84
C ALA A 152 18.30 2.93 -1.58
N ASN A 153 18.36 4.23 -1.28
CA ASN A 153 19.00 4.75 -0.07
C ASN A 153 18.30 4.28 1.21
N ALA A 154 16.96 4.29 1.22
CA ALA A 154 16.18 3.81 2.36
C ALA A 154 16.37 2.31 2.60
N VAL A 155 16.37 1.51 1.53
CA VAL A 155 16.60 0.06 1.61
C VAL A 155 18.02 -0.23 2.11
N ALA A 156 19.02 0.51 1.64
CA ALA A 156 20.39 0.38 2.14
C ALA A 156 20.46 0.65 3.65
N HIS A 157 19.84 1.74 4.11
CA HIS A 157 19.78 2.07 5.54
C HIS A 157 19.10 0.97 6.38
N LEU A 158 17.93 0.48 5.94
CA LEU A 158 17.22 -0.60 6.63
C LEU A 158 18.01 -1.91 6.64
N ARG A 159 18.79 -2.17 5.58
CA ARG A 159 19.66 -3.35 5.50
C ARG A 159 20.81 -3.26 6.50
N GLU A 160 21.43 -2.10 6.66
CA GLU A 160 22.49 -1.87 7.66
C GLU A 160 21.97 -2.05 9.10
N ARG A 161 20.73 -1.63 9.35
CA ARG A 161 20.04 -1.73 10.66
C ARG A 161 19.27 -3.04 10.86
N ARG A 162 19.45 -4.03 9.99
CA ARG A 162 18.60 -5.23 9.95
C ARG A 162 18.60 -6.00 11.27
N SER A 163 19.78 -6.22 11.86
CA SER A 163 19.91 -6.97 13.12
C SER A 163 19.22 -6.27 14.30
N GLU A 164 19.35 -4.93 14.38
CA GLU A 164 18.67 -4.12 15.39
C GLU A 164 17.14 -4.19 15.23
N LEU A 165 16.65 -4.07 13.99
CA LEU A 165 15.22 -4.19 13.68
C LEU A 165 14.67 -5.58 13.99
N GLU A 166 15.41 -6.65 13.70
CA GLU A 166 15.04 -8.03 14.03
C GLU A 166 15.03 -8.28 15.55
N ALA A 167 15.97 -7.70 16.30
CA ALA A 167 15.99 -7.76 17.76
C ALA A 167 14.76 -7.06 18.36
N VAL A 168 14.42 -5.86 17.88
CA VAL A 168 13.22 -5.14 18.29
C VAL A 168 11.94 -5.91 17.95
N ALA A 169 11.86 -6.48 16.74
CA ALA A 169 10.73 -7.31 16.33
C ALA A 169 10.57 -8.54 17.25
N SER A 170 11.68 -9.17 17.65
CA SER A 170 11.68 -10.30 18.58
C SER A 170 11.19 -9.91 19.98
N LYS A 171 11.63 -8.75 20.51
CA LYS A 171 11.12 -8.18 21.78
C LYS A 171 9.61 -7.96 21.70
N LEU A 172 9.12 -7.35 20.62
CA LEU A 172 7.69 -7.10 20.40
C LEU A 172 6.88 -8.39 20.29
N ALA A 173 7.39 -9.40 19.59
CA ALA A 173 6.73 -10.70 19.46
C ALA A 173 6.61 -11.43 20.81
N ALA A 174 7.68 -11.40 21.62
CA ALA A 174 7.67 -12.00 22.96
C ALA A 174 6.59 -11.37 23.87
N ILE A 175 6.46 -10.04 23.86
CA ILE A 175 5.43 -9.33 24.63
C ILE A 175 4.02 -9.64 24.09
N SER A 176 3.88 -9.72 22.78
CA SER A 176 2.58 -9.97 22.12
C SER A 176 2.01 -11.38 22.35
N SER A 177 2.84 -12.32 22.82
CA SER A 177 2.40 -13.70 23.13
C SER A 177 1.68 -13.84 24.48
N SER A 178 1.58 -12.77 25.27
CA SER A 178 0.92 -12.74 26.58
C SER A 178 -0.55 -12.30 26.49
N LYS A 179 -1.43 -12.84 27.37
CA LYS A 179 -2.83 -12.39 27.49
C LYS A 179 -2.84 -10.90 27.91
N GLY A 180 -3.51 -10.05 27.12
CA GLY A 180 -3.54 -8.59 27.37
C GLY A 180 -2.43 -7.81 26.65
N ALA A 181 -1.78 -8.42 25.66
CA ALA A 181 -0.67 -7.88 24.89
C ALA A 181 -0.81 -6.40 24.46
N ASP A 182 -1.98 -5.92 24.04
CA ASP A 182 -2.11 -4.56 23.51
C ASP A 182 -2.05 -3.46 24.57
N ALA A 183 -2.29 -3.81 25.84
CA ALA A 183 -2.19 -2.88 26.97
C ALA A 183 -0.89 -3.06 27.78
N ASP A 184 0.04 -3.92 27.32
CA ASP A 184 1.28 -4.17 28.06
C ASP A 184 2.21 -2.95 27.98
N PRO A 185 2.51 -2.27 29.11
CA PRO A 185 3.34 -1.07 29.14
C PRO A 185 4.77 -1.35 28.64
N ARG A 186 5.23 -2.60 28.65
CA ARG A 186 6.55 -3.00 28.15
C ARG A 186 6.67 -2.87 26.63
N ARG A 187 5.58 -2.66 25.88
CA ARG A 187 5.62 -2.43 24.42
C ARG A 187 6.10 -1.05 24.04
N ALA A 188 5.96 -0.06 24.93
CA ALA A 188 6.27 1.33 24.61
C ALA A 188 7.74 1.50 24.19
N GLU A 189 8.67 0.91 24.94
CA GLU A 189 10.10 1.05 24.68
C GLU A 189 10.54 0.38 23.35
N PRO A 190 10.21 -0.90 23.05
CA PRO A 190 10.54 -1.50 21.76
C PRO A 190 9.85 -0.81 20.57
N LEU A 191 8.63 -0.28 20.74
CA LEU A 191 7.96 0.51 19.69
C LEU A 191 8.71 1.82 19.43
N GLU A 192 9.18 2.49 20.47
CA GLU A 192 9.97 3.72 20.34
C GLU A 192 11.35 3.45 19.71
N GLU A 193 11.99 2.34 20.09
CA GLU A 193 13.22 1.86 19.46
C GLU A 193 13.00 1.58 17.96
N GLN A 194 11.91 0.89 17.60
CA GLN A 194 11.52 0.65 16.21
C GLN A 194 11.34 1.97 15.43
N ARG A 195 10.65 2.95 16.03
CA ARG A 195 10.43 4.27 15.43
C ARG A 195 11.77 4.98 15.20
N ARG A 196 12.63 5.05 16.21
CA ARG A 196 13.96 5.67 16.10
C ARG A 196 14.81 5.08 14.98
N LEU A 197 14.83 3.76 14.83
CA LEU A 197 15.56 3.08 13.75
C LEU A 197 15.02 3.42 12.36
N ARG A 198 13.78 3.89 12.28
CA ARG A 198 13.08 4.22 11.04
C ARG A 198 13.03 5.72 10.74
N VAL A 199 13.33 6.60 11.70
CA VAL A 199 13.40 8.06 11.50
C VAL A 199 14.25 8.46 10.27
N PRO A 200 15.44 7.89 10.03
CA PRO A 200 16.23 8.28 8.85
C PRO A 200 15.55 7.95 7.52
N VAL A 201 14.73 6.90 7.48
CA VAL A 201 13.91 6.56 6.30
C VAL A 201 12.80 7.60 6.11
N ALA A 202 12.11 7.97 7.19
CA ALA A 202 11.11 9.04 7.14
C ALA A 202 11.72 10.37 6.67
N ARG A 203 12.92 10.73 7.14
CA ARG A 203 13.65 11.92 6.67
C ARG A 203 13.97 11.86 5.17
N LEU A 204 14.34 10.69 4.62
CA LEU A 204 14.53 10.55 3.17
C LEU A 204 13.26 10.86 2.38
N PHE A 205 12.10 10.48 2.91
CA PHE A 205 10.81 10.81 2.29
C PHE A 205 10.53 12.32 2.32
N GLU A 206 10.65 12.92 3.51
CA GLU A 206 10.27 14.31 3.78
C GLU A 206 11.27 15.33 3.23
N GLU A 207 12.57 15.08 3.38
CA GLU A 207 13.63 16.03 3.03
C GLU A 207 14.13 15.85 1.59
N ARG A 208 13.93 14.67 0.98
CA ARG A 208 14.43 14.38 -0.37
C ARG A 208 13.35 14.04 -1.37
N LEU A 209 12.58 12.97 -1.17
CA LEU A 209 11.63 12.49 -2.17
C LEU A 209 10.57 13.56 -2.46
N ARG A 210 9.88 14.04 -1.43
CA ARG A 210 8.79 15.01 -1.58
C ARG A 210 9.26 16.36 -2.16
N PRO A 211 10.32 17.02 -1.67
CA PRO A 211 10.77 18.29 -2.23
C PRO A 211 11.22 18.18 -3.69
N GLN A 212 11.92 17.11 -4.05
CA GLN A 212 12.36 16.90 -5.43
C GLN A 212 11.19 16.64 -6.38
N LEU A 213 10.15 15.93 -5.94
CA LEU A 213 8.93 15.75 -6.73
C LEU A 213 8.19 17.08 -6.96
N VAL A 214 8.07 17.93 -5.93
CA VAL A 214 7.46 19.26 -6.06
C VAL A 214 8.26 20.17 -6.98
N ALA A 215 9.59 20.03 -6.99
CA ALA A 215 10.46 20.79 -7.90
C ALA A 215 10.20 20.46 -9.38
N LEU A 216 9.62 19.30 -9.71
CA LEU A 216 9.24 18.96 -11.09
C LEU A 216 8.04 19.74 -11.61
N LEU A 217 7.22 20.31 -10.72
CA LEU A 217 5.99 21.02 -11.09
C LEU A 217 6.31 22.36 -11.75
N THR A 218 5.61 22.66 -12.85
CA THR A 218 5.61 23.98 -13.47
C THR A 218 4.94 25.02 -12.56
N PRO A 219 5.23 26.33 -12.73
CA PRO A 219 4.53 27.39 -11.99
C PRO A 219 3.01 27.27 -12.11
N ARG A 220 2.50 27.00 -13.33
CA ARG A 220 1.08 26.81 -13.58
C ARG A 220 0.49 25.62 -12.82
N GLN A 221 1.15 24.46 -12.81
CA GLN A 221 0.70 23.29 -12.03
C GLN A 221 0.68 23.58 -10.52
N LYS A 222 1.62 24.42 -10.03
CA LYS A 222 1.62 24.86 -8.64
C LYS A 222 0.44 25.78 -8.33
N GLU A 223 0.17 26.75 -9.19
CA GLU A 223 -0.97 27.66 -9.05
C GLU A 223 -2.31 26.92 -9.12
N GLU A 224 -2.48 26.03 -10.09
CA GLU A 224 -3.69 25.21 -10.25
C GLU A 224 -3.99 24.40 -8.98
N ALA A 225 -2.97 23.81 -8.36
CA ALA A 225 -3.17 23.02 -7.15
C ALA A 225 -3.39 23.86 -5.88
N ILE A 226 -2.91 25.11 -5.83
CA ILE A 226 -3.27 26.08 -4.77
C ILE A 226 -4.73 26.53 -4.95
N GLN A 227 -5.17 26.74 -6.20
CA GLN A 227 -6.55 27.14 -6.50
C GLN A 227 -7.56 26.01 -6.24
N GLU A 228 -7.25 24.77 -6.58
CA GLU A 228 -8.08 23.60 -6.25
C GLU A 228 -8.23 23.40 -4.73
N GLU A 229 -7.22 23.77 -3.94
CA GLU A 229 -7.27 23.79 -2.46
C GLU A 229 -8.25 24.84 -1.95
N SER A 230 -8.21 26.02 -2.55
CA SER A 230 -9.01 27.18 -2.16
C SER A 230 -10.49 26.99 -2.50
N ALA A 231 -10.80 26.33 -3.63
CA ALA A 231 -12.15 26.16 -4.15
C ALA A 231 -12.96 25.05 -3.44
N LYS A 232 -12.28 24.15 -2.75
CA LYS A 232 -12.91 23.06 -1.99
C LYS A 232 -12.22 23.00 -0.63
N PRO A 233 -12.76 23.66 0.41
CA PRO A 233 -12.23 23.50 1.77
C PRO A 233 -12.44 22.05 2.20
N GLY A 234 -11.38 21.23 2.08
CA GLY A 234 -11.42 19.77 2.23
C GLY A 234 -10.79 18.98 1.05
N SER A 235 -10.58 19.65 -0.09
CA SER A 235 -9.74 19.15 -1.18
C SER A 235 -8.28 19.41 -0.85
N THR A 236 -7.50 18.35 -0.92
CA THR A 236 -6.11 18.34 -0.49
C THR A 236 -5.24 19.06 -1.51
N GLY A 237 -4.84 20.30 -1.22
CA GLY A 237 -3.88 20.99 -2.07
C GLY A 237 -2.44 20.85 -1.61
N ILE A 238 -1.60 21.66 -2.26
CA ILE A 238 -0.14 21.61 -2.15
C ILE A 238 0.34 21.69 -0.71
N HIS A 239 -0.37 22.38 0.19
CA HIS A 239 0.07 22.50 1.58
C HIS A 239 0.08 21.17 2.35
N ARG A 240 -0.83 20.24 2.04
CA ARG A 240 -0.82 18.89 2.65
C ARG A 240 0.20 17.97 1.99
N ILE A 241 0.44 18.14 0.69
CA ILE A 241 1.47 17.41 -0.07
C ILE A 241 2.87 17.89 0.34
N LEU A 242 3.01 19.14 0.76
CA LEU A 242 4.23 19.71 1.34
C LEU A 242 4.40 19.37 2.83
N GLY A 243 3.32 19.07 3.55
CA GLY A 243 3.30 18.44 4.88
C GLY A 243 4.32 19.00 5.88
N THR A 244 4.42 20.32 5.98
CA THR A 244 5.44 20.96 6.83
C THR A 244 5.04 21.13 8.30
N ALA A 245 3.77 20.93 8.68
CA ALA A 245 3.30 21.30 10.02
C ALA A 245 3.18 20.12 11.02
N ASP A 246 2.56 19.01 10.63
CA ASP A 246 2.20 17.95 11.60
C ASP A 246 3.26 16.87 11.78
N HIS A 247 4.05 16.55 10.74
CA HIS A 247 5.07 15.51 10.84
C HIS A 247 6.39 16.02 11.45
N ASP A 248 6.71 17.28 11.21
CA ASP A 248 7.86 17.99 11.80
C ASP A 248 7.77 18.05 13.34
N ARG A 249 6.53 18.13 13.86
CA ARG A 249 6.23 18.01 15.28
C ARG A 249 6.48 16.60 15.82
N ALA A 250 6.11 15.57 15.06
CA ALA A 250 6.32 14.17 15.44
C ALA A 250 7.80 13.76 15.40
N ILE A 251 8.56 14.24 14.41
CA ILE A 251 10.01 14.04 14.32
C ILE A 251 10.71 14.74 15.49
N ARG A 252 10.36 16.01 15.78
CA ARG A 252 10.92 16.73 16.94
C ARG A 252 10.57 16.08 18.28
N GLN A 253 9.38 15.49 18.42
CA GLN A 253 8.99 14.74 19.62
C GLN A 253 9.76 13.41 19.77
N ALA A 254 10.01 12.70 18.67
CA ALA A 254 10.81 11.48 18.68
C ALA A 254 12.30 11.76 18.97
N GLU A 255 12.79 12.95 18.62
CA GLU A 255 14.16 13.39 18.86
C GLU A 255 14.39 14.00 20.24
N SER A 256 13.38 14.64 20.84
CA SER A 256 13.54 15.28 22.15
C SER A 256 13.57 14.30 23.32
N GLY A 257 13.13 13.05 23.14
CA GLY A 257 13.07 12.05 24.21
C GLY A 257 12.17 12.42 25.38
N GLU A 258 11.37 13.49 25.26
CA GLU A 258 10.44 13.93 26.30
C GLU A 258 9.20 13.03 26.27
N ARG A 259 9.04 12.22 27.33
CA ARG A 259 7.80 11.51 27.57
C ARG A 259 6.67 12.53 27.77
N PRO A 260 5.52 12.40 27.09
CA PRO A 260 4.35 13.20 27.42
C PRO A 260 3.96 12.89 28.87
N ARG A 261 3.77 13.95 29.65
CA ARG A 261 3.29 13.86 31.04
C ARG A 261 1.81 13.50 31.11
#